data_AF-A0A6N9NX65-F1
#
_entry.id   AF-A0A6N9NX65-F1
#
_cell.length_a   1.000
_cell.length_b   1.000
_cell.length_c   1.000
_cell.angle_alpha   90.00
_cell.angle_beta   90.00
_cell.angle_gamma   90.00
#
_symmetry.space_group_name_H-M   'P 1'
#
loop_
_entity.id
_entity.type
_entity.pdbx_description
1 polymer ?
#
loop_
_entity_poly.entity_id
_entity_poly.type
_entity_poly.pdbx_seq_one_letter_code
_entity_poly.pdbx_strand_id
1 'polypeptide(L)'
;MFGEIGRIACLETAVGAWQLPWWQTTALGFLGLSAGGVVAAGVFAFLAIIGVFPRLMGKTGTKRILLYETLIILGGILGNVSDLYEIPVRVGGNVALGVFGLASGIFVGCLVMSLAETLKALPVINRRIRLAVGLQYVILSVALGKLVGSLVYFMKGMCM
;
A
#
# COMPACT_ATOMS: atom_id res chain seq x y z
N MET A 1 -1.24 -12.00 -11.08
CA MET A 1 -0.78 -13.16 -10.27
C MET A 1 -1.44 -13.20 -8.88
N PHE A 2 -1.46 -12.11 -8.10
CA PHE A 2 -2.18 -12.08 -6.80
C PHE A 2 -3.72 -12.06 -6.96
N GLY A 3 -4.23 -11.38 -8.00
CA GLY A 3 -5.68 -11.29 -8.27
C GLY A 3 -6.34 -12.60 -8.72
N GLU A 4 -5.63 -13.48 -9.44
CA GLU A 4 -6.21 -14.74 -9.92
C GLU A 4 -6.29 -15.81 -8.82
N ILE A 5 -5.28 -15.90 -7.94
CA ILE A 5 -5.29 -16.84 -6.80
C ILE A 5 -6.37 -16.43 -5.78
N GLY A 6 -6.54 -15.12 -5.55
CA GLY A 6 -7.61 -14.59 -4.71
C GLY A 6 -9.01 -14.82 -5.32
N ARG A 7 -9.17 -14.71 -6.64
CA ARG A 7 -10.46 -14.96 -7.30
C ARG A 7 -10.87 -16.42 -7.28
N ILE A 8 -9.94 -17.37 -7.45
CA ILE A 8 -10.24 -18.81 -7.36
C ILE A 8 -10.72 -19.15 -5.94
N ALA A 9 -10.03 -18.65 -4.91
CA ALA A 9 -10.44 -18.87 -3.52
C ALA A 9 -11.76 -18.16 -3.14
N CYS A 10 -12.00 -16.95 -3.65
CA CYS A 10 -13.23 -16.18 -3.39
C CYS A 10 -14.44 -16.73 -4.16
N LEU A 11 -14.23 -17.25 -5.38
CA LEU A 11 -15.28 -17.86 -6.20
C LEU A 11 -15.65 -19.27 -5.68
N GLU A 12 -14.68 -20.07 -5.22
CA GLU A 12 -14.94 -21.35 -4.56
C GLU A 12 -15.65 -21.17 -3.20
N THR A 13 -15.29 -20.14 -2.41
CA THR A 13 -15.99 -19.85 -1.15
C THR A 13 -17.37 -19.21 -1.37
N ALA A 14 -17.55 -18.37 -2.39
CA ALA A 14 -18.84 -17.77 -2.72
C ALA A 14 -19.83 -18.78 -3.34
N VAL A 15 -19.38 -19.71 -4.19
CA VAL A 15 -20.23 -20.77 -4.73
C VAL A 15 -20.60 -21.81 -3.66
N GLY A 16 -19.71 -22.05 -2.69
CA GLY A 16 -20.01 -22.82 -1.48
C GLY A 16 -21.02 -22.11 -0.56
N ALA A 17 -20.92 -20.78 -0.40
CA ALA A 17 -21.79 -19.97 0.46
C ALA A 17 -23.29 -20.03 0.12
N TRP A 18 -23.65 -20.37 -1.12
CA TRP A 18 -25.05 -20.54 -1.53
C TRP A 18 -25.71 -21.83 -0.99
N GLN A 19 -24.94 -22.79 -0.46
CA GLN A 19 -25.46 -24.03 0.14
C GLN A 19 -25.18 -24.14 1.66
N LEU A 20 -24.59 -23.12 2.29
CA LEU A 20 -24.11 -23.17 3.68
C LEU A 20 -25.15 -22.66 4.70
N PRO A 21 -25.19 -23.19 5.93
CA PRO A 21 -26.05 -22.72 7.02
C PRO A 21 -25.78 -21.24 7.38
N TRP A 22 -26.81 -20.57 7.91
CA TRP A 22 -26.80 -19.15 8.29
C TRP A 22 -25.58 -18.69 9.11
N TRP A 23 -25.02 -19.58 9.94
CA TRP A 23 -23.82 -19.32 10.73
C TRP A 23 -22.57 -19.02 9.89
N GLN A 24 -22.39 -19.72 8.76
CA GLN A 24 -21.24 -19.52 7.89
C GLN A 24 -21.35 -18.21 7.10
N THR A 25 -22.55 -17.81 6.67
CA THR A 25 -22.75 -16.52 5.99
C THR A 25 -22.39 -15.35 6.91
N THR A 26 -22.76 -15.44 8.19
CA THR A 26 -22.34 -14.46 9.20
C THR A 26 -20.82 -14.45 9.38
N ALA A 27 -20.18 -15.61 9.48
CA ALA A 27 -18.72 -15.70 9.63
C ALA A 27 -17.94 -15.13 8.42
N LEU A 28 -18.38 -15.39 7.19
CA LEU A 28 -17.78 -14.81 5.98
C LEU A 28 -17.96 -13.28 5.95
N GLY A 29 -19.12 -12.77 6.37
CA GLY A 29 -19.35 -11.32 6.51
C GLY A 29 -18.39 -10.65 7.51
N PHE A 30 -18.16 -11.29 8.66
CA PHE A 30 -17.19 -10.81 9.66
C PHE A 30 -15.75 -10.86 9.16
N LEU A 31 -15.35 -11.91 8.44
CA LEU A 31 -14.02 -12.00 7.86
C LEU A 31 -13.80 -10.93 6.79
N GLY A 32 -14.80 -10.67 5.93
CA GLY A 32 -14.74 -9.60 4.93
C GLY A 32 -14.63 -8.21 5.56
N LEU A 33 -15.44 -7.91 6.57
CA LEU A 33 -15.35 -6.65 7.33
C LEU A 33 -14.00 -6.49 8.04
N SER A 34 -13.50 -7.57 8.66
CA SER A 34 -12.21 -7.54 9.36
C SER A 34 -11.06 -7.31 8.39
N ALA A 35 -11.06 -7.99 7.25
CA ALA A 35 -10.06 -7.80 6.20
C ALA A 35 -10.09 -6.36 5.65
N GLY A 36 -11.28 -5.83 5.33
CA GLY A 36 -11.43 -4.44 4.88
C GLY A 36 -10.95 -3.42 5.91
N GLY A 37 -11.29 -3.63 7.19
CA GLY A 37 -10.84 -2.79 8.30
C GLY A 37 -9.31 -2.77 8.46
N VAL A 38 -8.66 -3.93 8.39
CA VAL A 38 -7.19 -4.04 8.47
C VAL A 38 -6.51 -3.32 7.32
N VAL A 39 -7.03 -3.45 6.09
CA VAL A 39 -6.47 -2.76 4.92
C VAL A 39 -6.61 -1.25 5.04
N ALA A 40 -7.80 -0.75 5.41
CA ALA A 40 -8.04 0.68 5.60
C ALA A 40 -7.14 1.28 6.71
N ALA A 41 -7.05 0.59 7.86
CA ALA A 41 -6.19 0.99 8.96
C ALA A 41 -4.70 0.99 8.57
N GLY A 42 -4.25 -0.02 7.82
CA GLY A 42 -2.87 -0.12 7.33
C GLY A 42 -2.49 1.04 6.41
N VAL A 43 -3.34 1.37 5.43
CA VAL A 43 -3.09 2.49 4.51
C VAL A 43 -3.08 3.82 5.26
N PHE A 44 -4.02 4.03 6.19
CA PHE A 44 -4.08 5.25 6.99
C PHE A 44 -2.83 5.42 7.89
N ALA A 45 -2.43 4.35 8.58
CA ALA A 45 -1.24 4.35 9.43
C ALA A 45 0.04 4.62 8.62
N PHE A 46 0.18 3.98 7.46
CA PHE A 46 1.33 4.20 6.57
C PHE A 46 1.42 5.66 6.09
N LEU A 47 0.30 6.23 5.66
CA LEU A 47 0.23 7.63 5.22
C LEU A 47 0.54 8.63 6.34
N ALA A 48 0.10 8.35 7.57
CA ALA A 48 0.39 9.16 8.74
C ALA A 48 1.88 9.13 9.11
N ILE A 49 2.51 7.94 9.13
CA ILE A 49 3.93 7.77 9.47
C ILE A 49 4.85 8.48 8.48
N ILE A 50 4.56 8.37 7.17
CA ILE A 50 5.38 8.98 6.11
C ILE A 50 5.22 10.50 6.07
N GLY A 51 4.18 11.03 6.71
CA GLY A 51 3.96 12.47 6.77
C GLY A 51 3.45 13.06 5.44
N VAL A 52 2.76 12.28 4.61
CA VAL A 52 2.11 12.84 3.41
C VAL A 52 1.06 13.88 3.82
N PHE A 53 0.28 13.58 4.87
CA PHE A 53 -0.72 14.49 5.43
C PHE A 53 -0.13 15.84 5.87
N PRO A 54 0.91 15.92 6.74
CA PRO A 54 1.50 17.20 7.14
C PRO A 54 2.10 17.97 5.96
N ARG A 55 2.62 17.29 4.93
CA ARG A 55 3.14 17.97 3.72
C ARG A 55 2.06 18.60 2.86
N LEU A 56 0.94 17.90 2.67
CA LEU A 56 -0.21 18.43 1.95
C LEU A 56 -0.89 19.56 2.75
N MET A 57 -1.04 19.41 4.06
CA MET A 57 -1.54 20.47 4.94
C MET A 57 -0.63 21.71 4.94
N GLY A 58 0.69 21.53 4.92
CA GLY A 58 1.67 22.62 4.85
C GLY A 58 1.62 23.43 3.55
N LYS A 59 1.19 22.82 2.44
CA LYS A 59 1.04 23.49 1.14
C LYS A 59 -0.34 24.13 0.92
N THR A 60 -1.40 23.56 1.48
CA THR A 60 -2.77 24.04 1.26
C THR A 60 -3.25 25.04 2.32
N GLY A 61 -2.53 25.20 3.45
CA GLY A 61 -2.79 26.25 4.46
C GLY A 61 -4.19 26.20 5.12
N THR A 62 -4.97 25.15 4.85
CA THR A 62 -6.37 25.02 5.25
C THR A 62 -6.54 23.81 6.18
N LYS A 63 -7.16 24.03 7.35
CA LYS A 63 -7.49 23.03 8.39
C LYS A 63 -8.58 22.01 7.97
N ARG A 64 -8.50 21.40 6.79
CA ARG A 64 -9.48 20.38 6.36
C ARG A 64 -8.84 19.00 6.26
N ILE A 65 -8.55 18.42 7.42
CA ILE A 65 -8.12 17.01 7.58
C ILE A 65 -9.17 16.04 7.01
N LEU A 66 -10.46 16.38 7.14
CA LEU A 66 -11.58 15.58 6.63
C LEU A 66 -11.57 15.38 5.10
N LEU A 67 -11.01 16.33 4.32
CA LEU A 67 -10.96 16.17 2.86
C LEU A 67 -9.98 15.07 2.44
N TYR A 68 -8.86 14.94 3.15
CA TYR A 68 -7.87 13.90 2.85
C TYR A 68 -8.36 12.51 3.24
N GLU A 69 -9.08 12.41 4.35
CA GLU A 69 -9.73 11.16 4.76
C GLU A 69 -10.74 10.69 3.71
N THR A 70 -11.64 11.56 3.24
CA THR A 70 -12.60 11.22 2.20
C THR A 70 -11.94 10.88 0.87
N LEU A 71 -10.83 11.52 0.50
CA LEU A 71 -10.07 11.17 -0.71
C LEU A 71 -9.48 9.76 -0.66
N ILE A 72 -8.99 9.33 0.51
CA ILE A 72 -8.46 7.96 0.70
C ILE A 72 -9.60 6.94 0.66
N ILE A 73 -10.72 7.23 1.33
CA ILE A 73 -11.92 6.37 1.30
C ILE A 73 -12.44 6.24 -0.14
N LEU A 74 -12.55 7.34 -0.87
CA LEU A 74 -13.00 7.35 -2.26
C LEU A 74 -12.03 6.58 -3.18
N GLY A 75 -10.72 6.72 -2.95
CA GLY A 75 -9.69 5.94 -3.66
C GLY A 75 -9.77 4.44 -3.38
N GLY A 76 -10.05 4.05 -2.14
CA GLY A 76 -10.29 2.66 -1.76
C GLY A 76 -11.54 2.07 -2.40
N ILE A 77 -12.65 2.84 -2.44
CA ILE A 77 -13.88 2.45 -3.14
C ILE A 77 -13.63 2.31 -4.64
N LEU A 78 -12.97 3.29 -5.27
CA LEU A 78 -12.62 3.23 -6.70
C LEU A 78 -11.70 2.05 -7.02
N GLY A 79 -10.71 1.77 -6.16
CA GLY A 79 -9.82 0.61 -6.28
C GLY A 79 -10.58 -0.71 -6.19
N ASN A 80 -11.51 -0.83 -5.23
CA ASN A 80 -12.36 -2.00 -5.08
C ASN A 80 -13.28 -2.20 -6.31
N VAL A 81 -13.89 -1.12 -6.80
CA VAL A 81 -14.71 -1.15 -8.02
C VAL A 81 -13.86 -1.55 -9.22
N SER A 82 -12.63 -1.04 -9.37
CA SER A 82 -11.76 -1.41 -10.49
C SER A 82 -11.27 -2.86 -10.47
N ASP A 83 -11.13 -3.46 -9.28
CA ASP A 83 -10.79 -4.87 -9.11
C ASP A 83 -11.99 -5.78 -9.48
N LEU A 84 -13.20 -5.39 -9.09
CA LEU A 84 -14.45 -6.08 -9.43
C LEU A 84 -14.79 -6.02 -10.93
N TYR A 85 -14.51 -4.88 -11.57
CA TYR A 85 -14.89 -4.61 -12.96
C TYR A 85 -13.85 -5.11 -13.97
N GLU A 86 -13.33 -6.32 -13.83
CA GLU A 86 -12.50 -6.95 -14.87
C GLU A 86 -13.29 -7.20 -16.16
N ILE A 87 -13.54 -6.11 -16.90
CA ILE A 87 -14.14 -6.14 -18.22
C ILE A 87 -13.08 -6.76 -19.13
N PRO A 88 -13.39 -7.87 -19.82
CA PRO A 88 -12.49 -8.46 -20.78
C PRO A 88 -12.09 -7.40 -21.81
N VAL A 89 -10.80 -7.07 -21.80
CA VAL A 89 -10.16 -6.12 -22.69
C VAL A 89 -10.41 -6.47 -24.15
N ARG A 90 -11.19 -5.63 -24.84
CA ARG A 90 -11.12 -5.57 -26.30
C ARG A 90 -11.00 -4.16 -26.89
N VAL A 91 -11.45 -3.07 -26.26
CA VAL A 91 -11.48 -1.78 -26.97
C VAL A 91 -11.18 -0.50 -26.16
N GLY A 92 -11.03 -0.53 -24.83
CA GLY A 92 -10.86 0.69 -24.01
C GLY A 92 -9.83 0.67 -22.87
N GLY A 93 -9.11 -0.44 -22.68
CA GLY A 93 -8.28 -0.67 -21.48
C GLY A 93 -7.06 0.24 -21.32
N ASN A 94 -6.48 0.76 -22.41
CA ASN A 94 -5.21 1.48 -22.34
C ASN A 94 -5.30 2.81 -21.57
N VAL A 95 -6.44 3.51 -21.64
CA VAL A 95 -6.61 4.79 -20.94
C VAL A 95 -6.81 4.56 -19.45
N ALA A 96 -7.59 3.55 -19.06
CA ALA A 96 -7.77 3.18 -17.65
C ALA A 96 -6.44 2.70 -17.03
N LEU A 97 -5.72 1.81 -17.72
CA LEU A 97 -4.39 1.36 -17.29
C LEU A 97 -3.39 2.52 -17.20
N GLY A 98 -3.44 3.46 -18.15
CA GLY A 98 -2.61 4.68 -18.13
C GLY A 98 -2.94 5.59 -16.94
N VAL A 99 -4.23 5.80 -16.65
CA VAL A 99 -4.67 6.61 -15.50
C VAL A 99 -4.33 5.94 -14.17
N PHE A 100 -4.50 4.62 -14.05
CA PHE A 100 -4.10 3.88 -12.86
C PHE A 100 -2.58 3.92 -12.65
N GLY A 101 -1.80 3.75 -13.72
CA GLY A 101 -0.34 3.86 -13.68
C GLY A 101 0.13 5.27 -13.28
N LEU A 102 -0.48 6.30 -13.87
CA LEU A 102 -0.18 7.70 -13.52
C LEU A 102 -0.58 8.03 -12.09
N ALA A 103 -1.76 7.61 -11.64
CA ALA A 103 -2.23 7.85 -10.27
C ALA A 103 -1.32 7.18 -9.23
N SER A 104 -0.97 5.90 -9.44
CA SER A 104 -0.02 5.20 -8.58
C SER A 104 1.38 5.84 -8.62
N GLY A 105 1.82 6.30 -9.79
CA GLY A 105 3.12 6.97 -9.96
C GLY A 105 3.20 8.29 -9.19
N ILE A 106 2.19 9.16 -9.31
CA ILE A 106 2.12 10.44 -8.59
C ILE A 106 2.06 10.19 -7.08
N PHE A 107 1.30 9.19 -6.64
CA PHE A 107 1.19 8.81 -5.23
C PHE A 107 2.54 8.33 -4.66
N VAL A 108 3.18 7.35 -5.30
CA VAL A 108 4.50 6.84 -4.86
C VAL A 108 5.57 7.93 -4.97
N GLY A 109 5.53 8.78 -5.99
CA GLY A 109 6.43 9.93 -6.11
C GLY A 109 6.30 10.90 -4.94
N CYS A 110 5.07 11.19 -4.49
CA CYS A 110 4.83 12.01 -3.31
C CYS A 110 5.37 11.34 -2.02
N LEU A 111 5.15 10.04 -1.87
CA LEU A 111 5.67 9.26 -0.74
C LEU A 111 7.20 9.33 -0.66
N VAL A 112 7.88 9.07 -1.77
CA VAL A 112 9.35 9.11 -1.85
C VAL A 112 9.88 10.51 -1.60
N MET A 113 9.25 11.54 -2.15
CA MET A 113 9.60 12.94 -1.87
C MET A 113 9.46 13.24 -0.36
N SER A 114 8.42 12.72 0.31
CA SER A 114 8.16 12.93 1.75
C SER A 114 9.22 12.26 2.60
N LEU A 115 9.51 11.01 2.27
CA LEU A 115 10.63 10.29 2.87
C LEU A 115 11.95 11.01 2.63
N ALA A 116 12.22 11.56 1.45
CA ALA A 116 13.47 12.25 1.18
C ALA A 116 13.68 13.48 2.09
N GLU A 117 12.62 14.22 2.40
CA GLU A 117 12.72 15.38 3.30
C GLU A 117 12.92 14.96 4.76
N THR A 118 12.21 13.93 5.23
CA THR A 118 12.41 13.39 6.59
C THR A 118 13.76 12.70 6.74
N LEU A 119 14.21 11.96 5.71
CA LEU A 119 15.53 11.34 5.63
C LEU A 119 16.66 12.37 5.58
N LYS A 120 16.44 13.55 4.99
CA LYS A 120 17.45 14.63 5.01
C LYS A 120 17.53 15.29 6.40
N ALA A 121 16.42 15.34 7.13
CA ALA A 121 16.38 15.86 8.50
C ALA A 121 17.02 14.89 9.52
N LEU A 122 16.93 13.58 9.30
CA LEU A 122 17.51 12.55 10.18
C LEU A 122 19.03 12.71 10.47
N PRO A 123 19.93 12.84 9.48
CA PRO A 123 21.36 13.04 9.74
C PRO A 123 21.66 14.40 10.39
N VAL A 124 20.85 15.43 10.10
CA VAL A 124 20.95 16.75 10.75
C VAL A 124 20.63 16.65 12.24
N ILE A 125 19.56 15.93 12.59
CA ILE A 125 19.19 15.67 13.98
C ILE A 125 20.28 14.83 14.66
N ASN A 126 20.81 13.78 13.98
CA ASN A 126 21.89 12.96 14.52
C ASN A 126 23.15 13.79 14.88
N ARG A 127 23.52 14.77 14.03
CA ARG A 127 24.64 15.68 14.33
C ARG A 127 24.41 16.54 15.58
N ARG A 128 23.15 16.85 15.92
CA ARG A 128 22.79 17.62 17.14
C ARG A 128 22.88 16.80 18.43
N ILE A 129 22.61 15.50 18.36
CA ILE A 129 22.66 14.57 19.52
C ILE A 129 24.06 13.93 19.72
N ARG A 130 25.09 14.35 18.97
CA ARG A 130 26.47 13.81 19.04
C ARG A 130 26.58 12.28 18.90
N LEU A 131 25.62 11.64 18.24
CA LEU A 131 25.59 10.19 17.96
C LEU A 131 26.13 9.84 16.57
N ALA A 132 27.19 10.54 16.15
CA ALA A 132 27.73 10.52 14.79
C ALA A 132 28.11 9.11 14.27
N VAL A 133 28.40 8.16 15.17
CA VAL A 133 28.85 6.80 14.80
C VAL A 133 27.67 5.87 14.47
N GLY A 134 26.46 6.14 14.95
CA GLY A 134 25.31 5.23 14.79
C GLY A 134 24.71 5.21 13.38
N LEU A 135 24.87 6.28 12.60
CA LEU A 135 24.26 6.38 11.26
C LEU A 135 24.87 5.36 10.28
N GLN A 136 26.18 5.13 10.36
CA GLN A 136 26.87 4.17 9.49
C GLN A 136 26.33 2.75 9.70
N TYR A 137 26.01 2.37 10.94
CA TYR A 137 25.42 1.05 11.25
C TYR A 137 24.03 0.88 10.64
N VAL A 138 23.19 1.92 10.64
CA VAL A 138 21.85 1.86 10.02
C VAL A 138 21.95 1.67 8.51
N ILE A 139 22.84 2.42 7.85
CA ILE A 139 23.05 2.32 6.39
C ILE A 139 23.62 0.94 6.04
N LEU A 140 24.55 0.42 6.84
CA LEU A 140 25.13 -0.92 6.66
C LEU A 140 24.05 -2.01 6.81
N SER A 141 23.18 -1.92 7.82
CA SER A 141 22.07 -2.89 7.99
C SER A 141 21.11 -2.88 6.81
N VAL A 142 20.76 -1.71 6.27
CA VAL A 142 19.89 -1.60 5.09
C VAL A 142 20.57 -2.17 3.84
N ALA A 143 21.87 -1.88 3.66
CA ALA A 143 22.65 -2.42 2.55
C ALA A 143 22.79 -3.95 2.64
N LEU A 144 23.07 -4.50 3.83
CA LEU A 144 23.12 -5.93 4.07
C LEU A 144 21.76 -6.59 3.84
N GLY A 145 20.66 -5.98 4.27
CA GLY A 145 19.31 -6.48 4.00
C GLY A 145 19.01 -6.60 2.50
N LYS A 146 19.38 -5.59 1.70
CA LYS A 146 19.26 -5.65 0.23
C LYS A 146 20.19 -6.70 -0.39
N LEU A 147 21.42 -6.80 0.10
CA LEU A 147 22.40 -7.77 -0.38
C LEU A 147 21.93 -9.21 -0.13
N VAL A 148 21.49 -9.50 1.09
CA VAL A 148 20.91 -10.81 1.46
C VAL A 148 19.66 -11.10 0.63
N GLY A 149 18.77 -10.11 0.45
CA GLY A 149 17.59 -10.27 -0.42
C GLY A 149 17.95 -10.64 -1.86
N SER A 150 18.96 -10.00 -2.45
CA SER A 150 19.45 -10.35 -3.79
C SER A 150 20.13 -11.72 -3.83
N LEU A 151 20.86 -12.09 -2.79
CA LEU A 151 21.57 -13.37 -2.71
C LEU A 151 20.58 -14.54 -2.59
N VAL A 152 19.54 -14.40 -1.76
CA VAL A 152 18.46 -15.38 -1.61
C VAL A 152 17.64 -15.49 -2.91
N TYR A 153 17.36 -14.38 -3.57
CA TYR A 153 16.71 -14.39 -4.88
C TYR A 153 17.53 -15.18 -5.91
N PHE A 154 18.86 -14.99 -5.92
CA PHE A 154 19.76 -15.72 -6.83
C PHE A 154 19.88 -17.21 -6.47
N MET A 155 19.96 -17.56 -5.18
CA MET A 155 19.97 -18.96 -4.73
C MET A 155 18.66 -19.70 -5.06
N LYS A 156 17.50 -19.05 -4.95
CA LYS A 156 16.23 -19.63 -5.38
C LYS A 156 16.08 -19.66 -6.91
N GLY A 157 16.61 -18.68 -7.62
CA GLY A 157 16.57 -18.60 -9.08
C GLY A 157 17.52 -19.57 -9.79
N MET A 158 18.63 -19.97 -9.17
CA MET A 158 19.55 -21.00 -9.73
C MET A 158 19.13 -22.45 -9.39
N CYS A 159 18.16 -22.64 -8.50
CA CYS A 159 17.71 -23.96 -8.03
C CYS A 159 16.39 -24.40 -8.71
N MET A 160 16.04 -23.80 -9.84
CA MET A 160 14.88 -24.16 -10.67
C MET A 160 15.31 -24.24 -12.13
#